data_AF-A0A3N5X0X2-F1
#
_entry.id   AF-A0A3N5X0X2-F1
#
_cell.length_a   1.000
_cell.length_b   1.000
_cell.length_c   1.000
_cell.angle_alpha   90.00
_cell.angle_beta   90.00
_cell.angle_gamma   90.00
#
_symmetry.space_group_name_H-M   'P 1'
#
loop_
_entity.id
_entity.type
_entity.pdbx_description
1 polymer ?
#
loop_
_entity_poly.entity_id
_entity_poly.type
_entity_poly.pdbx_seq_one_letter_code
_entity_poly.pdbx_strand_id
1 'polypeptide(L)'
;MNKREAVLSLLDANRKPDYIPAAFFLHFDPVYHTGQPAVDKHLEYFHYTNMDFVKIQYERGFPRIPAIQRPEDWANMPFYKLGFYEQPLRVVEGLVKAARAEAL
;
A
#
# COMPACT_ATOMS: atom_id res chain seq x y z
N MET A 1 -3.30 -22.24 8.37
CA MET A 1 -2.54 -21.24 7.59
C MET A 1 -3.20 -19.89 7.83
N ASN A 2 -2.46 -18.88 8.31
CA ASN A 2 -3.02 -17.52 8.39
C ASN A 2 -3.04 -16.85 6.99
N LYS A 3 -3.71 -15.70 6.85
CA LYS A 3 -3.83 -15.00 5.56
C LYS A 3 -2.47 -14.66 4.95
N ARG A 4 -1.53 -14.22 5.77
CA ARG A 4 -0.14 -13.94 5.37
C ARG A 4 0.55 -15.17 4.78
N GLU A 5 0.46 -16.31 5.45
CA GLU A 5 1.02 -17.58 4.97
C GLU A 5 0.32 -18.06 3.70
N ALA A 6 -0.99 -17.83 3.56
CA ALA A 6 -1.74 -18.16 2.34
C ALA A 6 -1.18 -17.41 1.13
N VAL A 7 -0.95 -16.10 1.27
CA VAL A 7 -0.34 -15.29 0.21
C VAL A 7 1.12 -15.69 -0.06
N LEU A 8 1.93 -15.85 0.99
CA LEU A 8 3.34 -16.23 0.83
C LEU A 8 3.52 -17.64 0.23
N SER A 9 2.56 -18.53 0.43
CA SER A 9 2.60 -19.89 -0.14
C SER A 9 2.58 -19.89 -1.67
N LEU A 10 2.08 -18.82 -2.31
CA LEU A 10 2.09 -18.66 -3.77
C LEU A 10 3.50 -18.55 -4.36
N LEU A 11 4.51 -18.22 -3.55
CA LEU A 11 5.90 -18.15 -3.99
C LEU A 11 6.55 -19.53 -4.13
N ASP A 12 5.95 -20.56 -3.55
CA ASP A 12 6.45 -21.94 -3.61
C ASP A 12 5.72 -22.72 -4.71
N ALA A 13 6.41 -22.96 -5.82
CA ALA A 13 5.87 -23.68 -6.97
C ALA A 13 5.48 -25.14 -6.64
N ASN A 14 5.98 -25.71 -5.55
CA ASN A 14 5.64 -27.08 -5.11
C ASN A 14 4.47 -27.12 -4.13
N ARG A 15 3.95 -25.94 -3.72
CA ARG A 15 2.88 -25.84 -2.74
C ARG A 15 1.58 -25.40 -3.40
N LYS A 16 0.53 -26.20 -3.19
CA LYS A 16 -0.83 -25.81 -3.55
C LYS A 16 -1.49 -25.15 -2.33
N PRO A 17 -1.99 -23.91 -2.43
CA PRO A 17 -2.69 -23.27 -1.32
C PRO A 17 -4.06 -23.93 -1.10
N ASP A 18 -4.52 -23.95 0.16
CA ASP A 18 -5.82 -24.54 0.55
C ASP A 18 -7.01 -23.84 -0.12
N TYR A 19 -6.84 -22.56 -0.43
CA TYR A 19 -7.77 -21.73 -1.19
C TYR A 19 -6.99 -20.72 -2.04
N ILE A 20 -7.65 -20.11 -3.03
CA ILE A 20 -7.03 -19.04 -3.81
C ILE A 20 -7.14 -17.73 -3.02
N PRO A 21 -6.04 -17.15 -2.52
CA PRO A 21 -6.11 -15.88 -1.81
C PRO A 21 -6.53 -14.75 -2.77
N ALA A 22 -7.28 -13.79 -2.25
CA ALA A 22 -7.83 -12.69 -3.02
C ALA A 22 -7.61 -11.34 -2.32
N ALA A 23 -7.52 -10.28 -3.13
CA ALA A 23 -7.43 -8.91 -2.65
C ALA A 23 -8.19 -7.97 -3.60
N PHE A 24 -8.80 -6.95 -3.02
CA PHE A 24 -9.62 -5.97 -3.73
C PHE A 24 -9.03 -4.59 -3.49
N PHE A 25 -8.88 -3.79 -4.55
CA PHE A 25 -8.25 -2.48 -4.45
C PHE A 25 -9.19 -1.40 -4.96
N LEU A 26 -9.25 -0.28 -4.24
CA LEU A 26 -10.05 0.87 -4.60
C LEU A 26 -9.34 2.17 -4.19
N HIS A 27 -9.90 3.31 -4.56
CA HIS A 27 -9.45 4.59 -4.04
C HIS A 27 -10.34 4.97 -2.86
N PHE A 28 -9.74 5.13 -1.68
CA PHE A 28 -10.46 5.67 -0.54
C PHE A 28 -10.77 7.16 -0.74
N ASP A 29 -11.76 7.66 -0.01
CA ASP A 29 -12.03 9.10 0.07
C ASP A 29 -10.78 9.88 0.52
N PRO A 30 -10.54 11.11 0.02
CA PRO A 30 -9.40 11.94 0.40
C PRO A 30 -9.16 12.07 1.91
N VAL A 31 -10.20 12.03 2.74
CA VAL A 31 -10.06 12.08 4.20
C VAL A 31 -9.26 10.89 4.78
N TYR A 32 -9.22 9.76 4.06
CA TYR A 32 -8.49 8.55 4.46
C TYR A 32 -7.15 8.37 3.74
N HIS A 33 -6.63 9.39 3.06
CA HIS A 33 -5.36 9.25 2.33
C HIS A 33 -4.14 9.36 3.24
N THR A 34 -4.25 9.96 4.44
CA THR A 34 -3.09 10.21 5.30
C THR A 34 -3.39 9.99 6.78
N GLY A 35 -2.33 9.86 7.58
CA GLY A 35 -2.43 9.81 9.05
C GLY A 35 -3.13 8.57 9.58
N GLN A 36 -3.62 8.66 10.81
CA GLN A 36 -4.35 7.57 11.47
C GLN A 36 -5.64 7.16 10.73
N PRO A 37 -6.45 8.10 10.17
CA PRO A 37 -7.63 7.72 9.39
C PRO A 37 -7.32 6.80 8.21
N ALA A 38 -6.15 6.94 7.58
CA ALA A 38 -5.71 6.00 6.56
C ALA A 38 -5.52 4.60 7.13
N VAL A 39 -4.77 4.47 8.23
CA VAL A 39 -4.53 3.17 8.89
C VAL A 39 -5.84 2.50 9.27
N ASP A 40 -6.74 3.23 9.93
CA ASP A 40 -8.01 2.70 10.40
C ASP A 40 -8.88 2.24 9.22
N LYS A 41 -8.93 3.02 8.13
CA LYS A 41 -9.75 2.68 6.97
C LYS A 41 -9.25 1.43 6.23
N HIS A 42 -7.94 1.26 6.15
CA HIS A 42 -7.34 0.05 5.58
C HIS A 42 -7.71 -1.20 6.38
N LEU A 43 -7.62 -1.13 7.72
CA LEU A 43 -7.97 -2.24 8.60
C LEU A 43 -9.46 -2.54 8.54
N GLU A 44 -10.31 -1.50 8.61
CA GLU A 44 -11.76 -1.63 8.43
C GLU A 44 -12.09 -2.38 7.13
N TYR A 45 -11.50 -1.94 6.02
CA TYR A 45 -11.76 -2.55 4.70
C TYR A 45 -11.21 -3.98 4.59
N PHE A 46 -10.04 -4.24 5.16
CA PHE A 46 -9.43 -5.58 5.23
C PHE A 46 -10.31 -6.57 5.99
N HIS A 47 -10.77 -6.19 7.18
CA HIS A 47 -11.63 -7.04 7.98
C HIS A 47 -13.03 -7.18 7.35
N TYR A 48 -13.60 -6.11 6.79
CA TYR A 48 -14.91 -6.13 6.17
C TYR A 48 -14.97 -7.05 4.94
N THR A 49 -13.95 -6.99 4.08
CA THR A 49 -13.88 -7.83 2.87
C THR A 49 -13.39 -9.25 3.15
N ASN A 50 -12.78 -9.46 4.33
CA ASN A 50 -12.07 -10.69 4.66
C ASN A 50 -11.04 -11.07 3.58
N MET A 51 -10.41 -10.09 2.93
CA MET A 51 -9.36 -10.31 1.93
C MET A 51 -8.06 -10.79 2.58
N ASP A 52 -7.06 -11.19 1.79
CA ASP A 52 -5.86 -11.88 2.31
C ASP A 52 -4.60 -11.01 2.31
N PHE A 53 -4.69 -9.80 1.76
CA PHE A 53 -3.55 -8.91 1.56
C PHE A 53 -3.95 -7.45 1.83
N VAL A 54 -3.16 -6.74 2.63
CA VAL A 54 -3.37 -5.31 2.88
C VAL A 54 -2.47 -4.52 1.95
N LYS A 55 -3.03 -4.08 0.82
CA LYS A 55 -2.35 -3.10 -0.03
C LYS A 55 -2.30 -1.76 0.71
N ILE A 56 -1.11 -1.16 0.78
CA ILE A 56 -0.96 0.25 1.17
C ILE A 56 -1.54 1.11 0.03
N GLN A 57 -2.77 1.56 0.21
CA GLN A 57 -3.52 2.44 -0.69
C GLN A 57 -3.18 3.88 -0.30
N TYR A 58 -2.18 4.45 -0.96
CA TYR A 58 -1.71 5.79 -0.69
C TYR A 58 -1.61 6.60 -1.98
N GLU A 59 -2.36 7.69 -2.03
CA GLU A 59 -2.49 8.55 -3.20
C GLU A 59 -1.76 9.87 -2.95
N ARG A 60 -0.45 9.90 -3.25
CA ARG A 60 0.31 11.15 -3.27
C ARG A 60 0.66 11.53 -4.69
N GLY A 61 0.04 12.61 -5.14
CA GLY A 61 0.47 13.29 -6.35
C GLY A 61 1.91 13.78 -6.21
N PHE A 62 2.70 13.57 -7.26
CA PHE A 62 3.94 14.31 -7.43
C PHE A 62 3.58 15.76 -7.82
N PRO A 63 4.33 16.75 -7.33
CA PRO A 63 4.09 18.13 -7.72
C PRO A 63 4.27 18.27 -9.23
N ARG A 64 3.42 19.08 -9.86
CA ARG A 64 3.61 19.44 -11.27
C ARG A 64 4.95 20.16 -11.40
N ILE A 65 5.75 19.76 -12.38
CA ILE A 65 7.04 20.40 -12.70
C ILE A 65 6.86 21.16 -14.02
N PRO A 66 6.62 22.49 -14.00
CA PRO A 66 6.36 23.24 -15.23
C PRO A 66 7.53 23.25 -16.21
N ALA A 67 8.75 22.97 -15.75
CA ALA A 67 9.94 22.88 -16.59
C ALA A 67 9.97 21.64 -17.48
N ILE A 68 9.16 20.61 -17.22
CA ILE A 68 9.06 19.42 -18.06
C ILE A 68 8.05 19.69 -19.17
N GLN A 69 8.54 19.90 -20.39
CA GLN A 69 7.74 20.18 -21.58
C GLN A 69 8.03 19.22 -22.74
N ARG A 70 9.21 18.59 -22.75
CA ARG A 70 9.66 17.63 -23.78
C ARG A 70 10.44 16.46 -23.16
N PRO A 71 10.62 15.34 -23.88
CA PRO A 71 11.27 14.13 -23.35
C PRO A 71 12.65 14.36 -22.70
N GLU A 72 13.46 15.28 -23.21
CA GLU A 72 14.81 15.54 -22.72
C GLU A 72 14.82 16.19 -21.33
N ASP A 73 13.77 16.94 -20.97
CA ASP A 73 13.70 17.66 -19.70
C ASP A 73 13.61 16.70 -18.50
N TRP A 74 13.17 15.45 -18.71
CA TRP A 74 13.10 14.41 -17.68
C TRP A 74 14.47 14.06 -17.08
N ALA A 75 15.56 14.32 -17.80
CA ALA A 75 16.92 14.18 -17.25
C ALA A 75 17.15 15.10 -16.03
N ASN A 76 16.34 16.16 -15.88
CA ASN A 76 16.41 17.14 -14.79
C ASN A 76 15.39 16.87 -13.67
N MET A 77 14.81 15.67 -13.60
CA MET A 77 13.88 15.30 -12.54
C MET A 77 14.52 15.50 -11.14
N PRO A 78 13.83 16.18 -10.21
CA PRO A 78 14.36 16.38 -8.87
C PRO A 78 14.40 15.06 -8.10
N PHE A 79 15.45 14.89 -7.28
CA PHE A 79 15.53 13.80 -6.33
C PHE A 79 14.87 14.19 -5.01
N TYR A 80 13.71 13.61 -4.73
CA TYR A 80 13.00 13.82 -3.47
C TYR A 80 13.68 13.05 -2.33
N LYS A 81 13.97 13.73 -1.21
CA LYS A 81 14.58 13.13 -0.01
C LYS A 81 13.50 12.52 0.89
N LEU A 82 13.94 11.85 1.96
CA LEU A 82 13.06 11.12 2.90
C LEU A 82 11.86 11.93 3.40
N GLY A 83 12.01 13.24 3.66
CA GLY A 83 10.90 14.09 4.09
C GLY A 83 9.74 14.15 3.09
N PHE A 84 10.02 13.98 1.80
CA PHE A 84 8.97 13.84 0.78
C PHE A 84 8.20 12.52 0.91
N TYR A 85 8.74 11.49 1.55
CA TYR A 85 8.08 10.20 1.71
C TYR A 85 7.57 9.99 3.15
N GLU A 86 7.67 10.98 4.02
CA GLU A 86 7.34 10.81 5.43
C GLU A 86 5.88 10.41 5.66
N GLN A 87 4.92 11.07 5.00
CA GLN A 87 3.50 10.74 5.15
C GLN A 87 3.16 9.28 4.73
N PRO A 88 3.56 8.79 3.53
CA PRO A 88 3.31 7.38 3.20
C PRO A 88 3.98 6.45 4.19
N LEU A 89 5.21 6.74 4.63
CA LEU A 89 5.94 5.91 5.58
C LEU A 89 5.25 5.80 6.94
N ARG A 90 4.61 6.88 7.43
CA ARG A 90 3.82 6.82 8.67
C ARG A 90 2.60 5.90 8.53
N VAL A 91 1.95 5.88 7.36
CA VAL A 91 0.84 4.95 7.09
C VAL A 91 1.34 3.51 7.05
N VAL A 92 2.47 3.26 6.37
CA VAL A 92 3.13 1.94 6.36
C VAL A 92 3.44 1.48 7.78
N GLU A 93 4.08 2.34 8.57
CA GLU A 93 4.45 2.03 9.95
C GLU A 93 3.22 1.70 10.80
N GLY A 94 2.15 2.49 10.68
CA GLY A 94 0.89 2.26 11.38
C GLY A 94 0.27 0.91 11.03
N LEU A 95 0.20 0.58 9.74
CA LEU A 95 -0.34 -0.70 9.27
C LEU A 95 0.49 -1.89 9.74
N VAL A 96 1.82 -1.83 9.64
CA VAL A 96 2.70 -2.90 10.11
C VAL A 96 2.54 -3.12 11.62
N LYS A 97 2.45 -2.05 12.40
CA LYS A 97 2.24 -2.12 13.87
C LYS A 97 0.88 -2.70 14.25
N ALA A 98 -0.17 -2.35 13.50
CA ALA A 98 -1.54 -2.75 13.79
C ALA A 98 -1.84 -4.18 13.30
N ALA A 99 -1.57 -4.48 12.03
CA ALA A 99 -1.92 -5.76 11.42
C ALA A 99 -0.95 -6.90 11.78
N ARG A 100 0.32 -6.59 12.07
CA ARG A 100 1.34 -7.56 12.52
C ARG A 100 1.40 -8.82 11.64
N ALA A 101 1.04 -9.99 12.20
CA ALA A 101 1.05 -11.27 11.52
C ALA A 101 -0.28 -11.64 10.87
N GLU A 102 -1.33 -10.83 11.07
CA GLU A 102 -2.66 -11.06 10.52
C GLU A 102 -2.70 -10.82 9.01
N ALA A 103 -1.94 -9.83 8.54
CA ALA A 103 -1.85 -9.46 7.14
C ALA A 103 -0.41 -9.56 6.62
N LEU A 104 -0.32 -9.73 5.29
CA LEU A 104 0.87 -9.38 4.53
C LEU A 104 0.74 -7.94 4.03
#